data_AF-A0A376KV09-F1
#
_entry.id   AF-A0A376KV09-F1
#
_cell.length_a   1.000
_cell.length_b   1.000
_cell.length_c   1.000
_cell.angle_alpha   90.00
_cell.angle_beta   90.00
_cell.angle_gamma   90.00
#
_symmetry.space_group_name_H-M   'P 1'
#
loop_
_entity.id
_entity.type
_entity.pdbx_description
1 polymer ?
#
loop_
_entity_poly.entity_id
_entity_poly.type
_entity_poly.pdbx_seq_one_letter_code
_entity_poly.pdbx_strand_id
1 'polypeptide(L)' 'MTSLLIPLKRRPPEDAIAVSETTSLPTLPLDLREFQMQQEKELLQLSLQQGKYNQKRAAELLGLTYHQFRALLKKHQI' A
#
# COMPACT_ATOMS: atom_id res chain seq x y z
N MET A 1 -25.65 -5.91 6.86
CA MET A 1 -24.93 -4.73 7.37
C MET A 1 -23.74 -4.47 6.46
N THR A 2 -24.00 -3.57 5.50
CA THR A 2 -23.16 -2.86 4.53
C THR A 2 -21.70 -3.31 4.34
N SER A 3 -21.44 -4.12 3.30
CA SER A 3 -20.14 -4.13 2.63
C SER A 3 -19.94 -2.80 1.91
N LEU A 4 -19.19 -1.89 2.52
CA LEU A 4 -18.66 -0.72 1.83
C LEU A 4 -17.56 -1.18 0.86
N LEU A 5 -17.98 -1.52 -0.36
CA LEU A 5 -17.08 -1.65 -1.50
C LEU A 5 -16.54 -0.25 -1.80
N ILE A 6 -15.33 0.06 -1.36
CA ILE A 6 -14.66 1.32 -1.66
C ILE A 6 -14.42 1.36 -3.18
N PRO A 7 -14.99 2.32 -3.92
CA PRO A 7 -14.67 2.45 -5.34
C PRO A 7 -13.22 2.93 -5.46
N LEU A 8 -12.38 2.13 -6.11
CA LEU A 8 -11.03 2.52 -6.49
C LEU A 8 -11.16 3.68 -7.48
N LYS A 9 -11.13 4.92 -6.98
CA LYS A 9 -11.19 6.13 -7.78
C LYS A 9 -9.89 6.18 -8.60
N ARG A 10 -9.93 5.67 -9.83
CA ARG A 10 -8.84 5.79 -10.80
C ARG A 10 -8.67 7.29 -11.09
N ARG A 11 -7.69 7.94 -10.45
CA ARG A 11 -7.22 9.26 -10.88
C ARG A 11 -6.45 9.04 -12.20
N PRO A 12 -6.66 9.87 -13.23
CA PRO A 12 -5.81 9.82 -14.42
C PRO A 12 -4.35 10.14 -14.03
N PRO A 13 -3.36 9.43 -14.59
CA PRO A 13 -1.96 9.64 -14.27
C PRO A 13 -1.41 10.77 -15.15
N GLU A 14 -1.41 12.02 -14.65
CA GLU A 14 -0.77 13.14 -15.36
C GLU A 14 0.67 13.42 -14.90
N ASP A 15 1.17 12.70 -13.91
CA ASP A 15 2.59 12.70 -13.53
C ASP A 15 3.04 11.28 -13.18
N ALA A 16 3.17 10.42 -14.20
CA ALA A 16 3.83 9.14 -14.06
C ALA A 16 5.35 9.36 -13.90
N ILE A 17 5.76 9.64 -12.66
CA ILE A 17 7.17 9.65 -12.28
C ILE A 17 7.71 8.24 -12.53
N ALA A 18 8.67 8.15 -13.44
CA ALA A 18 9.30 6.93 -13.89
C ALA A 18 9.82 6.09 -12.71
N VAL A 19 9.17 4.96 -12.45
CA VAL A 19 9.76 3.84 -11.71
C VAL A 19 10.01 2.75 -12.74
N SER A 20 11.16 2.86 -13.39
CA SER A 20 11.71 1.78 -14.20
C SER A 20 12.46 0.79 -13.31
N GLU A 21 12.26 -0.47 -13.66
CA GLU A 21 13.11 -1.65 -13.42
C GLU A 21 12.75 -2.57 -12.25
N THR A 22 12.22 -3.74 -12.66
CA THR A 22 11.88 -4.98 -11.94
C THR A 22 10.55 -5.09 -11.20
N THR A 23 9.43 -4.88 -11.91
CA THR A 23 8.16 -5.59 -11.60
C THR A 23 8.22 -7.04 -12.11
N SER A 24 9.23 -7.80 -11.66
CA SER A 24 9.27 -9.24 -11.94
C SER A 24 8.25 -9.93 -11.04
N LEU A 25 7.29 -10.62 -11.65
CA LEU A 25 6.32 -11.44 -10.93
C LEU A 25 7.04 -12.59 -10.20
N PRO A 26 6.57 -12.99 -9.00
CA PRO A 26 7.15 -14.11 -8.29
C PRO A 26 6.93 -15.42 -9.05
N THR A 27 7.82 -16.39 -8.85
CA THR A 27 7.75 -17.73 -9.46
C THR A 27 6.72 -18.61 -8.73
N LEU A 28 6.06 -19.51 -9.45
CA LEU A 28 5.09 -20.47 -8.90
C LEU A 28 5.74 -21.82 -8.55
N PRO A 29 5.17 -22.59 -7.60
CA PRO A 29 4.02 -22.27 -6.75
C PRO A 29 4.39 -21.35 -5.59
N LEU A 30 3.51 -20.41 -5.23
CA LEU A 30 3.71 -19.42 -4.16
C LEU A 30 2.46 -19.34 -3.27
N ASP A 31 2.64 -19.12 -1.96
CA ASP A 31 1.55 -18.69 -1.08
C ASP A 31 1.24 -17.21 -1.32
N LEU A 32 0.15 -16.96 -2.06
CA LEU A 32 -0.29 -15.61 -2.39
C LEU A 32 -0.64 -14.77 -1.15
N ARG A 33 -1.12 -15.38 -0.06
CA ARG A 33 -1.51 -14.62 1.13
C ARG A 33 -0.29 -14.09 1.85
N GLU A 34 0.72 -14.93 2.04
CA GLU A 34 1.97 -14.51 2.67
C GLU A 34 2.68 -13.44 1.84
N PHE A 35 2.75 -13.65 0.53
CA PHE A 35 3.34 -12.67 -0.38
C PHE A 35 2.64 -11.31 -0.29
N GLN A 36 1.30 -11.27 -0.36
CA GLN A 36 0.56 -10.02 -0.24
C GLN A 36 0.77 -9.34 1.12
N MET A 37 0.82 -10.11 2.21
CA MET A 37 1.07 -9.55 3.54
C MET A 37 2.47 -8.92 3.62
N GLN A 38 3.48 -9.57 3.05
CA GLN A 38 4.84 -9.06 3.04
C GLN A 38 4.96 -7.76 2.21
N GLN A 39 4.41 -7.76 0.98
CA GLN A 39 4.39 -6.56 0.14
C GLN A 39 3.65 -5.40 0.83
N GLU A 40 2.51 -5.67 1.47
CA GLU A 40 1.76 -4.67 2.20
C GLU A 40 2.59 -4.08 3.36
N LYS A 41 3.27 -4.93 4.13
CA LYS A 41 4.14 -4.53 5.24
C LYS A 41 5.29 -3.62 4.77
N GLU A 42 5.95 -4.00 3.69
CA GLU A 42 7.07 -3.22 3.11
C GLU A 42 6.61 -1.84 2.62
N LEU A 43 5.46 -1.77 1.93
CA LEU A 43 4.90 -0.50 1.47
C LEU A 43 4.48 0.42 2.63
N LEU A 44 3.95 -0.14 3.73
CA LEU A 44 3.66 0.63 4.93
C LEU A 44 4.93 1.22 5.54
N GLN A 45 6.01 0.44 5.63
CA GLN A 45 7.28 0.92 6.17
C GLN A 45 7.92 1.98 5.27
N LEU A 46 7.94 1.74 3.96
CA LEU A 46 8.48 2.68 2.98
C LEU A 46 7.71 4.01 2.99
N SER A 47 6.37 3.94 3.01
CA SER A 47 5.53 5.15 3.08
C SER A 47 5.70 5.91 4.39
N LEU A 48 5.94 5.21 5.53
CA LEU A 48 6.31 5.88 6.79
C LEU A 48 7.65 6.61 6.64
N GLN A 49 8.68 5.97 6.08
CA GLN A 49 9.99 6.59 5.88
C GLN A 49 9.91 7.82 4.96
N GLN A 50 9.28 7.67 3.79
CA GLN A 50 9.07 8.78 2.84
C GLN A 50 8.17 9.89 3.41
N GLY A 51 7.20 9.51 4.23
CA GLY A 51 6.34 10.41 4.99
C GLY A 51 7.02 11.07 6.19
N LYS A 52 8.31 10.80 6.45
CA LYS A 52 9.05 11.24 7.65
C LYS A 52 8.30 10.89 8.94
N TYR A 53 7.77 9.67 8.99
CA TYR A 53 6.93 9.11 10.06
C TYR A 53 5.63 9.87 10.34
N ASN A 54 5.22 10.79 9.46
CA ASN A 54 3.90 11.38 9.49
C ASN A 54 2.88 10.42 8.85
N GLN A 55 2.06 9.77 9.66
CA GLN A 55 1.10 8.77 9.22
C GLN A 55 0.05 9.30 8.22
N LYS A 56 -0.31 10.60 8.28
CA LYS A 56 -1.21 11.19 7.29
C LYS A 56 -0.54 11.28 5.92
N ARG A 57 0.70 11.77 5.89
CA ARG A 57 1.51 11.84 4.66
C ARG A 57 1.80 10.44 4.11
N ALA A 58 2.11 9.47 4.97
CA ALA A 58 2.33 8.08 4.57
C ALA A 58 1.06 7.47 3.94
N ALA A 59 -0.11 7.72 4.53
CA ALA A 59 -1.39 7.29 3.97
C ALA A 59 -1.64 7.93 2.58
N GLU A 60 -1.37 9.23 2.43
CA GLU A 60 -1.50 9.94 1.16
C GLU A 60 -0.60 9.36 0.06
N LEU A 61 0.65 8.99 0.40
CA LEU A 61 1.59 8.36 -0.54
C LEU A 61 1.08 7.01 -1.07
N LEU A 62 0.35 6.26 -0.25
CA LEU A 62 -0.28 4.99 -0.65
C LEU A 62 -1.69 5.17 -1.23
N GLY A 63 -2.19 6.41 -1.35
CA GLY A 63 -3.56 6.68 -1.80
C GLY A 63 -4.64 6.17 -0.83
N LEU A 64 -4.28 5.95 0.43
CA LEU A 64 -5.16 5.47 1.48
C LEU A 64 -5.70 6.64 2.32
N THR A 65 -6.89 6.45 2.89
CA THR A 65 -7.31 7.32 3.99
C THR A 65 -6.48 7.02 5.24
N TYR A 66 -6.31 8.02 6.10
CA TYR A 66 -5.62 7.85 7.38
C TYR A 66 -6.17 6.67 8.21
N HIS A 67 -7.49 6.48 8.22
CA HIS A 67 -8.14 5.38 8.96
C HIS A 67 -7.79 3.99 8.39
N GLN A 68 -7.78 3.86 7.06
CA GLN A 68 -7.37 2.61 6.40
C GLN A 68 -5.90 2.30 6.72
N PHE A 69 -5.03 3.28 6.60
CA PHE A 69 -3.62 3.14 6.92
C PHE A 69 -3.39 2.69 8.38
N ARG A 70 -4.08 3.31 9.34
CA ARG A 70 -4.03 2.91 10.76
C ARG A 70 -4.50 1.47 11.00
N ALA A 71 -5.55 1.04 10.30
CA ALA A 71 -6.03 -0.34 10.41
C ALA A 71 -4.98 -1.35 9.89
N LEU A 72 -4.29 -1.00 8.81
CA LEU A 72 -3.20 -1.82 8.26
C LEU A 72 -1.98 -1.86 9.18
N LEU A 73 -1.57 -0.74 9.76
CA LEU A 73 -0.50 -0.72 10.78
C LEU A 73 -0.80 -1.69 11.93
N LYS A 74 -2.04 -1.64 12.46
CA LYS A 74 -2.48 -2.56 13.52
C LYS A 74 -2.47 -4.02 13.07
N LYS A 75 -2.92 -4.31 11.85
CA LYS A 75 -2.92 -5.67 11.27
C LYS A 75 -1.50 -6.24 11.20
N HIS A 76 -0.52 -5.41 10.83
CA HIS A 76 0.88 -5.79 10.65
C HIS A 76 1.76 -5.62 11.90
N GLN A 77 1.19 -5.09 13.00
CA GLN A 77 1.89 -4.81 14.26
C GLN A 77 3.12 -3.90 14.07
N ILE A 78 2.98 -2.88 13.20
CA ILE A 78 3.96 -1.80 12.97
C ILE A 78 3.46 -0.53 13.67
#